data_AF-A0A1V1NRK7-F1
#
_entry.id   AF-A0A1V1NRK7-F1
#
_cell.length_a   1.000
_cell.length_b   1.000
_cell.length_c   1.000
_cell.angle_alpha   90.00
_cell.angle_beta   90.00
_cell.angle_gamma   90.00
#
_symmetry.space_group_name_H-M   'P 1'
#
loop_
_entity.id
_entity.type
_entity.pdbx_description
1 polymer ?
#
loop_
_entity_poly.entity_id
_entity_poly.type
_entity_poly.pdbx_seq_one_letter_code
_entity_poly.pdbx_strand_id
1 'polypeptide(L)'
;MSKLSYQVGEELQLDISLQADNAVSLIEGFLFYKTKSYPILYEFEEKGLALNLHYEVPIPDNNLFESKNCYVIIYAKDTVGNHINIKSDRFKIQINSDLPAPFNEAVNIYDNYMFFPDTSHKRNENVEIKFVKVDDQNIAHIIVEHQYDYFQNTSADNNQEDLFVRSDDYYYLT
;
A
#
# COMPACT_ATOMS: atom_id res chain seq x y z
N MET A 1 3.12 3.77 23.15
CA MET A 1 1.80 3.81 22.49
C MET A 1 1.84 2.81 21.35
N SER A 2 0.87 1.90 21.26
CA SER A 2 0.78 0.95 20.14
C SER A 2 0.42 1.70 18.84
N LYS A 3 1.10 1.37 17.73
CA LYS A 3 0.78 1.92 16.40
C LYS A 3 -0.63 1.46 16.01
N LEU A 4 -1.53 2.40 15.72
CA LEU A 4 -2.94 2.10 15.41
C LEU A 4 -3.19 1.85 13.91
N SER A 5 -2.17 2.05 13.07
CA SER A 5 -2.25 1.90 11.62
C SER A 5 -0.95 1.33 11.07
N TYR A 6 -1.05 0.35 10.17
CA TYR A 6 0.04 -0.25 9.43
C TYR A 6 -0.24 -0.15 7.93
N GLN A 7 0.79 -0.26 7.09
CA GLN A 7 0.64 -0.47 5.64
C GLN A 7 0.79 -1.95 5.29
N VAL A 8 0.20 -2.38 4.17
CA VAL A 8 0.45 -3.70 3.59
C VAL A 8 1.96 -3.86 3.32
N GLY A 9 2.53 -5.00 3.74
CA GLY A 9 3.96 -5.27 3.64
C GLY A 9 4.82 -4.72 4.78
N GLU A 10 4.26 -3.91 5.71
CA GLU A 10 4.97 -3.56 6.95
C GLU A 10 5.05 -4.77 7.92
N GLU A 11 5.98 -4.70 8.86
CA GLU A 11 6.13 -5.68 9.93
C GLU A 11 5.38 -5.24 11.20
N LEU A 12 4.66 -6.19 11.80
CA LEU A 12 4.11 -6.10 13.14
C LEU A 12 5.22 -6.42 14.14
N GLN A 13 5.41 -5.50 15.08
CA GLN A 13 6.36 -5.63 16.17
C GLN A 13 5.62 -6.17 17.40
N LEU A 14 5.94 -7.38 17.84
CA LEU A 14 5.28 -8.05 18.95
C LEU A 14 6.29 -8.32 20.08
N ASP A 15 6.13 -7.57 21.17
CA ASP A 15 6.87 -7.78 22.42
C ASP A 15 6.01 -8.60 23.38
N ILE A 16 6.50 -9.77 23.78
CA ILE A 16 5.82 -10.67 24.73
C ILE A 16 6.69 -10.85 25.96
N SER A 17 6.19 -10.42 27.11
CA SER A 17 6.80 -10.68 28.41
C SER A 17 5.99 -11.74 29.15
N LEU A 18 6.67 -12.82 29.55
CA LEU A 18 6.08 -13.98 30.17
C LEU A 18 6.37 -13.98 31.66
N GLN A 19 5.30 -13.94 32.46
CA GLN A 19 5.36 -14.13 33.90
C GLN A 19 4.39 -15.25 34.26
N ALA A 20 4.93 -16.47 34.41
CA ALA A 20 4.17 -17.68 34.72
C ALA A 20 4.93 -18.57 35.69
N ASP A 21 4.20 -19.32 36.52
CA ASP A 21 4.78 -20.26 37.47
C ASP A 21 5.44 -21.47 36.77
N ASN A 22 4.93 -21.82 35.58
CA ASN A 22 5.49 -22.84 34.71
C ASN A 22 6.09 -22.20 33.46
N ALA A 23 7.14 -22.82 32.91
CA ALA A 23 7.73 -22.35 31.67
C ALA A 23 6.74 -22.48 30.49
N VAL A 24 6.64 -21.45 29.66
CA VAL A 24 5.81 -21.46 28.46
C VAL A 24 6.53 -22.23 27.36
N SER A 25 5.94 -23.29 26.83
CA SER A 25 6.55 -24.15 25.81
C SER A 25 6.13 -23.82 24.37
N LEU A 26 5.02 -23.12 24.18
CA LEU A 26 4.44 -22.86 22.86
C LEU A 26 3.84 -21.46 22.82
N ILE A 27 4.10 -20.74 21.73
CA ILE A 27 3.41 -19.52 21.33
C ILE A 27 2.94 -19.67 19.89
N GLU A 28 1.66 -19.42 19.65
CA GLU A 28 1.07 -19.32 18.31
C GLU A 28 0.38 -17.97 18.17
N GLY A 29 0.56 -17.29 17.05
CA GLY A 29 -0.05 -16.00 16.78
C GLY A 29 -0.86 -16.02 15.50
N PHE A 30 -2.02 -15.36 15.55
CA PHE A 30 -2.93 -15.26 14.41
C PHE A 30 -3.39 -13.82 14.22
N LEU A 31 -3.33 -13.35 12.97
CA LEU A 31 -3.93 -12.10 12.54
C LEU A 31 -5.39 -12.34 12.14
N PHE A 32 -6.31 -11.57 12.71
CA PHE A 32 -7.74 -11.69 12.46
C PHE A 32 -8.31 -10.45 11.78
N TYR A 33 -9.30 -10.68 10.92
CA TYR A 33 -10.31 -9.68 10.57
C TYR A 33 -11.68 -10.38 10.45
N LYS A 34 -12.70 -9.81 11.09
CA LYS A 34 -14.03 -10.45 11.20
C LYS A 34 -13.93 -11.91 11.68
N THR A 35 -14.26 -12.89 10.84
CA THR A 35 -14.25 -14.33 11.12
C THR A 35 -13.06 -15.06 10.48
N LYS A 36 -12.21 -14.36 9.74
CA LYS A 36 -11.05 -14.94 9.07
C LYS A 36 -9.81 -14.75 9.92
N SER A 37 -8.96 -15.77 9.94
CA SER A 37 -7.67 -15.79 10.62
C SER A 37 -6.56 -16.17 9.66
N TYR A 38 -5.36 -15.71 9.95
CA TYR A 38 -4.14 -16.11 9.26
C TYR A 38 -3.04 -16.33 10.29
N PRO A 39 -2.35 -17.48 10.27
CA PRO A 39 -1.24 -17.74 11.18
C PRO A 39 -0.08 -16.81 10.84
N ILE A 40 0.46 -16.14 11.85
CA ILE A 40 1.55 -15.17 11.68
C ILE A 40 2.77 -15.49 12.56
N LEU A 41 2.61 -16.35 13.56
CA LEU A 41 3.68 -16.72 14.49
C LEU A 41 3.49 -18.17 14.96
N TYR A 42 4.59 -18.90 15.06
CA TYR A 42 4.65 -20.21 15.70
C TYR A 42 6.05 -20.43 16.28
N GLU A 43 6.12 -20.69 17.58
CA GLU A 43 7.37 -21.05 18.25
C GLU A 43 7.11 -22.10 19.34
N PHE A 44 7.97 -23.12 19.38
CA PHE A 44 7.87 -24.22 20.34
C PHE A 44 9.25 -24.60 20.88
N GLU A 45 9.34 -24.73 22.20
CA GLU A 45 10.52 -25.22 22.90
C GLU A 45 10.11 -26.11 24.07
N GLU A 46 10.57 -27.36 24.07
CA GLU A 46 10.13 -28.39 25.04
C GLU A 46 10.50 -28.00 26.48
N LYS A 47 11.64 -27.33 26.66
CA LYS A 47 12.13 -26.88 27.97
C LYS A 47 11.59 -25.51 28.39
N GLY A 48 10.84 -24.86 27.51
CA GLY A 48 10.32 -23.52 27.71
C GLY A 48 11.08 -22.45 26.94
N LEU A 49 10.32 -21.44 26.49
CA LEU A 49 10.76 -20.27 25.78
C LEU A 49 11.39 -19.23 26.72
N ALA A 50 12.13 -18.28 26.16
CA ALA A 50 12.67 -17.16 26.92
C ALA A 50 11.55 -16.29 27.52
N LEU A 51 11.84 -15.62 28.64
CA LEU A 51 10.86 -14.79 29.35
C LEU A 51 10.47 -13.52 28.60
N ASN A 52 11.35 -13.00 27.75
CA ASN A 52 11.09 -11.83 26.92
C ASN A 52 11.37 -12.22 25.48
N LEU A 53 10.35 -12.11 24.65
CA LEU A 53 10.37 -12.51 23.25
C LEU A 53 9.98 -11.30 22.42
N HIS A 54 10.69 -11.13 21.31
CA HIS A 54 10.48 -10.06 20.35
C HIS A 54 10.33 -10.68 18.97
N TYR A 55 9.26 -10.33 18.27
CA TYR A 55 8.99 -10.82 16.92
C TYR A 55 8.72 -9.69 15.96
N GLU A 56 9.36 -9.78 14.81
CA GLU A 56 9.06 -8.96 13.62
C GLU A 56 8.27 -9.86 12.67
N VAL A 57 6.99 -9.54 12.49
CA VAL A 57 6.05 -10.43 11.81
C VAL A 57 5.47 -9.72 10.58
N PRO A 58 5.77 -10.17 9.35
CA PRO A 58 5.30 -9.48 8.16
C PRO A 58 3.77 -9.56 8.05
N ILE A 59 3.14 -8.43 7.74
CA ILE A 59 1.74 -8.41 7.33
C ILE A 59 1.65 -9.02 5.93
N PRO A 60 0.75 -10.01 5.69
CA PRO A 60 0.58 -10.57 4.37
C PRO A 60 0.30 -9.50 3.31
N ASP A 61 1.03 -9.57 2.20
CA ASP A 61 1.02 -8.61 1.09
C ASP A 61 -0.15 -8.76 0.11
N ASN A 62 -1.09 -9.66 0.40
CA ASN A 62 -2.17 -10.05 -0.50
C ASN A 62 -3.45 -9.19 -0.39
N ASN A 63 -3.35 -7.98 0.18
CA ASN A 63 -4.46 -7.04 0.46
C ASN A 63 -5.67 -7.63 1.21
N LEU A 64 -5.56 -8.86 1.74
CA LEU A 64 -6.69 -9.54 2.39
C LEU A 64 -7.18 -8.79 3.64
N PHE A 65 -6.27 -8.06 4.28
CA PHE A 65 -6.48 -7.30 5.51
C PHE A 65 -6.64 -5.79 5.27
N GLU A 66 -6.57 -5.38 4.01
CA GLU A 66 -6.52 -3.98 3.62
C GLU A 66 -7.85 -3.26 3.89
N SER A 67 -7.71 -2.07 4.46
CA SER A 67 -8.80 -1.23 4.97
C SER A 67 -9.71 -1.92 6.00
N LYS A 68 -9.24 -3.00 6.66
CA LYS A 68 -9.99 -3.71 7.71
C LYS A 68 -9.54 -3.29 9.12
N ASN A 69 -10.46 -3.43 10.08
CA ASN A 69 -10.12 -3.42 11.49
C ASN A 69 -9.61 -4.81 11.88
N CYS A 70 -8.30 -4.92 12.06
CA CYS A 70 -7.58 -6.13 12.39
C CYS A 70 -7.28 -6.21 13.88
N TYR A 71 -6.97 -7.40 14.37
CA TYR A 71 -6.41 -7.63 15.71
C TYR A 71 -5.62 -8.93 15.70
N VAL A 72 -4.70 -9.09 16.64
CA VAL A 72 -3.91 -10.31 16.84
C VAL A 72 -4.45 -11.08 18.03
N ILE A 73 -4.47 -12.41 17.92
CA ILE A 73 -4.61 -13.30 19.09
C ILE A 73 -3.33 -14.13 19.19
N ILE A 74 -2.73 -14.11 20.38
CA ILE A 74 -1.65 -15.00 20.77
C ILE A 74 -2.21 -16.10 21.66
N TYR A 75 -1.92 -17.34 21.33
CA TYR A 75 -2.15 -18.52 22.13
C TYR A 75 -0.82 -18.93 22.75
N ALA A 76 -0.76 -19.01 24.07
CA ALA A 76 0.43 -19.49 24.78
C ALA A 76 0.07 -20.73 25.60
N LYS A 77 0.94 -21.73 25.60
CA LYS A 77 0.76 -22.98 26.35
C LYS A 77 2.02 -23.31 27.15
N ASP A 78 1.83 -23.64 28.43
CA ASP A 78 2.92 -24.04 29.32
C ASP A 78 3.29 -25.53 29.22
N THR A 79 4.42 -25.89 29.82
CA THR A 79 4.97 -27.26 29.80
C THR A 79 4.07 -28.28 30.51
N VAL A 80 3.12 -27.85 31.34
CA VAL A 80 2.17 -28.74 32.04
C VAL A 80 0.78 -28.76 31.37
N GLY A 81 0.59 -28.00 30.28
CA GLY A 81 -0.59 -28.03 29.44
C GLY A 81 -1.63 -26.94 29.69
N ASN A 82 -1.39 -26.00 30.60
CA ASN A 82 -2.24 -24.82 30.75
C ASN A 82 -2.08 -23.91 29.54
N HIS A 83 -3.13 -23.16 29.21
CA HIS A 83 -3.12 -22.27 28.06
C HIS A 83 -3.81 -20.94 28.37
N ILE A 84 -3.38 -19.90 27.67
CA ILE A 84 -3.98 -18.57 27.71
C ILE A 84 -4.07 -17.99 26.30
N ASN A 85 -5.12 -17.20 26.06
CA ASN A 85 -5.32 -16.45 24.82
C ASN A 85 -5.26 -14.96 25.13
N ILE A 86 -4.31 -14.27 24.51
CA ILE A 86 -4.10 -12.83 24.66
C ILE A 86 -4.56 -12.18 23.37
N LYS A 87 -5.45 -11.19 23.48
CA LYS A 87 -5.99 -10.47 22.34
C LYS A 87 -5.50 -9.03 22.35
N SER A 88 -4.96 -8.57 21.22
CA SER A 88 -4.54 -7.18 21.06
C SER A 88 -5.74 -6.22 20.93
N ASP A 89 -5.45 -4.93 21.10
CA ASP A 89 -6.33 -3.88 20.58
C ASP A 89 -6.48 -3.99 19.06
N ARG A 90 -7.54 -3.36 18.56
CA ARG A 90 -7.79 -3.29 17.12
C ARG A 90 -6.91 -2.22 16.47
N PHE A 91 -6.42 -2.52 15.28
CA PHE A 91 -5.66 -1.61 14.43
C PHE A 91 -6.14 -1.70 12.98
N LYS A 92 -5.69 -0.76 12.14
CA LYS A 92 -5.98 -0.76 10.70
C LYS A 92 -4.76 -1.15 9.89
N ILE A 93 -4.98 -1.82 8.77
CA ILE A 93 -3.97 -2.07 7.74
C ILE A 93 -4.43 -1.33 6.48
N GLN A 94 -3.62 -0.40 5.97
CA GLN A 94 -3.91 0.43 4.80
C GLN A 94 -3.19 -0.13 3.57
N ILE A 95 -3.73 0.08 2.36
CA ILE A 95 -2.95 -0.21 1.13
C ILE A 95 -1.64 0.55 1.24
N ASN A 96 -0.55 -0.08 0.81
CA ASN A 96 0.60 0.69 0.37
C ASN A 96 0.32 1.25 -1.03
N SER A 97 -0.20 2.48 -1.10
CA SER A 97 -0.50 3.19 -2.35
C SER A 97 0.68 4.05 -2.83
N ASP A 98 1.86 3.90 -2.23
CA ASP A 98 3.02 4.69 -2.64
C ASP A 98 3.43 4.28 -4.05
N LEU A 99 3.46 5.27 -4.94
CA LEU A 99 3.80 5.08 -6.33
C LEU A 99 5.28 4.69 -6.44
N PRO A 100 5.63 3.64 -7.21
CA PRO A 100 7.03 3.32 -7.44
C PRO A 100 7.68 4.46 -8.23
N ALA A 101 8.90 4.85 -7.85
CA ALA A 101 9.67 5.82 -8.61
C ALA A 101 9.76 5.39 -10.10
N PRO A 102 9.62 6.31 -11.06
CA PRO A 102 9.60 7.78 -10.93
C PRO A 102 8.19 8.40 -10.81
N PHE A 103 7.13 7.61 -10.60
CA PHE A 103 5.76 8.13 -10.56
C PHE A 103 5.48 8.71 -9.17
N ASN A 104 4.99 9.96 -9.10
CA ASN A 104 4.80 10.68 -7.83
C ASN A 104 3.35 11.15 -7.61
N GLU A 105 2.49 11.13 -8.63
CA GLU A 105 1.11 11.64 -8.53
C GLU A 105 0.13 10.77 -9.31
N ALA A 106 -1.04 10.52 -8.71
CA ALA A 106 -2.20 9.93 -9.37
C ALA A 106 -3.12 11.06 -9.88
N VAL A 107 -3.56 10.97 -11.14
CA VAL A 107 -4.30 12.05 -11.82
C VAL A 107 -5.66 11.55 -12.30
N ASN A 108 -6.74 12.29 -12.06
CA ASN A 108 -8.03 11.99 -12.66
C ASN A 108 -8.04 12.39 -14.14
N ILE A 109 -8.14 11.42 -15.04
CA ILE A 109 -8.02 11.63 -16.49
C ILE A 109 -9.27 12.30 -17.09
N TYR A 110 -10.43 12.11 -16.46
CA TYR A 110 -11.69 12.58 -17.04
C TYR A 110 -11.91 14.11 -16.96
N ASP A 111 -11.07 14.85 -16.21
CA ASP A 111 -11.23 16.29 -16.01
C ASP A 111 -10.02 17.15 -16.45
N ASN A 112 -8.93 16.54 -16.93
CA ASN A 112 -7.73 17.27 -17.36
C ASN A 112 -7.69 17.46 -18.89
N TYR A 113 -8.39 18.49 -19.36
CA TYR A 113 -8.19 19.01 -20.71
C TYR A 113 -7.01 19.98 -20.73
N MET A 114 -6.18 19.92 -21.76
CA MET A 114 -5.13 20.91 -21.96
C MET A 114 -5.75 22.30 -22.23
N PHE A 115 -5.41 23.29 -21.40
CA PHE A 115 -5.77 24.68 -21.67
C PHE A 115 -4.83 25.27 -22.72
N PHE A 116 -5.27 25.21 -23.97
CA PHE A 116 -4.55 25.86 -25.07
C PHE A 116 -4.63 27.39 -24.94
N PRO A 117 -3.51 28.12 -25.12
CA PRO A 117 -3.54 29.59 -25.15
C PRO A 117 -4.50 30.12 -26.21
N ASP A 118 -5.12 31.28 -25.99
CA ASP A 118 -6.09 31.84 -26.94
C ASP A 118 -5.51 32.08 -28.35
N THR A 119 -4.21 32.37 -28.42
CA THR A 119 -3.48 32.59 -29.69
C THR A 119 -3.09 31.31 -30.42
N SER A 120 -3.43 30.14 -29.89
CA SER A 120 -3.08 28.86 -30.50
C SER A 120 -4.04 28.46 -31.61
N HIS A 121 -3.49 27.87 -32.66
CA HIS A 121 -4.22 27.30 -33.79
C HIS A 121 -3.70 25.90 -34.11
N LYS A 122 -4.45 25.14 -34.94
CA LYS A 122 -4.18 23.73 -35.24
C LYS A 122 -3.91 22.91 -33.97
N ARG A 123 -4.83 23.05 -33.01
CA ARG A 123 -4.76 22.36 -31.72
C ARG A 123 -5.09 20.89 -31.94
N ASN A 124 -4.24 20.02 -31.43
CA ASN A 124 -4.46 18.60 -31.39
C ASN A 124 -4.22 18.11 -29.97
N GLU A 125 -5.10 17.23 -29.50
CA GLU A 125 -5.05 16.63 -28.18
C GLU A 125 -5.44 15.16 -28.32
N ASN A 126 -4.61 14.27 -27.80
CA ASN A 126 -4.86 12.85 -27.79
C ASN A 126 -4.55 12.29 -26.41
N VAL A 127 -5.50 11.53 -25.86
CA VAL A 127 -5.34 10.85 -24.58
C VAL A 127 -5.52 9.36 -24.85
N GLU A 128 -4.49 8.55 -24.61
CA GLU A 128 -4.48 7.13 -24.93
C GLU A 128 -3.97 6.30 -23.75
N ILE A 129 -4.73 5.25 -23.41
CA ILE A 129 -4.27 4.23 -22.46
C ILE A 129 -3.21 3.36 -23.14
N LYS A 130 -1.96 3.45 -22.70
CA LYS A 130 -0.84 2.66 -23.24
C LYS A 130 -0.67 1.32 -22.56
N PHE A 131 -1.09 1.22 -21.31
CA PHE A 131 -0.86 0.04 -20.51
C PHE A 131 -1.96 -0.13 -19.47
N VAL A 132 -2.40 -1.37 -19.27
CA VAL A 132 -3.24 -1.79 -18.15
C VAL A 132 -2.68 -3.09 -17.62
N LYS A 133 -2.37 -3.14 -16.33
CA LYS A 133 -2.02 -4.38 -15.64
C LYS A 133 -2.70 -4.40 -14.30
N VAL A 134 -3.40 -5.50 -14.03
CA VAL A 134 -3.85 -5.81 -12.68
C VAL A 134 -2.74 -6.60 -12.00
N ASP A 135 -2.30 -6.14 -10.84
CA ASP A 135 -1.30 -6.86 -10.04
C ASP A 135 -1.92 -8.05 -9.29
N ASP A 136 -1.08 -8.78 -8.57
CA ASP A 136 -1.46 -9.87 -7.68
C ASP A 136 -2.29 -9.41 -6.47
N GLN A 137 -2.37 -8.10 -6.26
CA GLN A 137 -3.10 -7.38 -5.24
C GLN A 137 -4.49 -6.89 -5.71
N ASN A 138 -4.88 -7.18 -6.96
CA ASN A 138 -6.11 -6.71 -7.64
C ASN A 138 -6.21 -5.19 -7.82
N ILE A 139 -5.09 -4.48 -7.82
CA ILE A 139 -5.01 -3.05 -8.13
C ILE A 139 -4.77 -2.89 -9.64
N ALA A 140 -5.52 -1.99 -10.29
CA ALA A 140 -5.42 -1.77 -11.72
C ALA A 140 -4.44 -0.65 -12.02
N HIS A 141 -3.23 -1.00 -12.45
CA HIS A 141 -2.21 -0.04 -12.86
C HIS A 141 -2.39 0.35 -14.32
N ILE A 142 -2.61 1.63 -14.58
CA ILE A 142 -2.88 2.15 -15.92
C ILE A 142 -1.84 3.22 -16.26
N ILE A 143 -1.19 3.11 -17.41
CA ILE A 143 -0.39 4.21 -17.97
C ILE A 143 -1.20 4.87 -19.06
N VAL A 144 -1.35 6.19 -18.95
CA VAL A 144 -1.99 7.00 -19.98
C VAL A 144 -1.00 8.00 -20.52
N GLU A 145 -0.92 8.07 -21.84
CA GLU A 145 -0.19 9.10 -22.55
C GLU A 145 -1.18 10.19 -22.95
N HIS A 146 -0.85 11.43 -22.62
CA HIS A 146 -1.55 12.63 -23.06
C HIS A 146 -0.61 13.44 -23.94
N GLN A 147 -0.91 13.43 -25.23
CA GLN A 147 -0.17 14.20 -26.21
C GLN A 147 -0.98 15.44 -26.57
N TYR A 148 -0.31 16.58 -26.63
CA TYR A 148 -0.89 17.76 -27.25
C TYR A 148 0.13 18.49 -28.09
N ASP A 149 -0.37 19.03 -29.20
CA ASP A 149 0.41 19.87 -30.08
C ASP A 149 -0.42 21.04 -30.59
N TYR A 150 0.23 22.19 -30.73
CA TYR A 150 -0.39 23.39 -31.27
C TYR A 150 0.67 24.32 -31.85
N PHE A 151 0.22 25.22 -32.73
CA PHE A 151 1.01 26.35 -33.16
C PHE A 151 0.55 27.60 -32.41
N GLN A 152 1.47 28.27 -31.72
CA GLN A 152 1.21 29.53 -31.04
C GLN A 152 1.52 30.68 -31.99
N ASN A 153 0.52 31.53 -32.22
CA ASN A 153 0.73 32.76 -32.95
C ASN A 153 1.50 33.76 -32.07
N THR A 154 2.74 34.03 -32.45
CA THR A 154 3.65 35.02 -31.83
C THR A 154 3.68 36.34 -32.61
N SER A 155 3.01 36.41 -33.77
CA SER A 155 3.07 37.51 -34.73
C SER A 155 2.28 38.76 -34.34
N ALA A 156 1.69 38.80 -33.14
CA ALA A 156 1.00 39.99 -32.65
C ALA A 156 1.93 41.20 -32.42
N ASP A 157 3.25 41.00 -32.29
CA ASP A 157 4.16 42.11 -31.94
C ASP A 157 5.35 42.40 -32.87
N ASN A 158 5.93 41.50 -33.68
CA ASN A 158 7.18 41.84 -34.43
C ASN A 158 7.64 40.87 -35.56
N ASN A 159 6.79 40.44 -36.50
CA ASN A 159 7.19 39.56 -37.63
C ASN A 159 7.91 38.25 -37.21
N GLN A 160 7.52 37.66 -36.08
CA GLN A 160 8.04 36.36 -35.65
C GLN A 160 7.27 35.21 -36.30
N GLU A 161 7.96 34.10 -36.59
CA GLU A 161 7.34 32.85 -37.04
C GLU A 161 6.56 32.21 -35.88
N ASP A 162 5.48 31.50 -36.22
CA ASP A 162 4.67 30.77 -35.25
C ASP A 162 5.52 29.71 -34.52
N LEU A 163 5.32 29.58 -33.22
CA LEU A 163 6.00 28.59 -32.40
C LEU A 163 5.23 27.27 -32.42
N PHE A 164 5.88 26.18 -32.84
CA PHE A 164 5.33 24.84 -32.65
C PHE A 164 5.61 24.34 -31.23
N VAL A 165 4.55 23.98 -30.51
CA VAL A 165 4.62 23.42 -29.17
C VAL A 165 4.07 22.00 -29.22
N ARG A 166 4.83 21.05 -28.65
CA ARG A 166 4.42 19.67 -28.45
C ARG A 166 4.83 19.22 -27.05
N SER A 167 3.91 18.55 -26.36
CA SER A 167 4.21 17.80 -25.14
C SER A 167 3.65 16.40 -25.24
N ASP A 168 4.37 15.46 -24.65
CA ASP A 168 3.94 14.08 -24.47
C ASP A 168 4.05 13.81 -22.96
N ASP A 169 2.92 13.85 -22.24
CA ASP A 169 2.86 13.66 -20.80
C ASP A 169 2.38 12.23 -20.48
N TYR A 170 3.01 11.59 -19.50
CA TYR A 170 2.65 10.23 -19.06
C TYR A 170 2.12 10.25 -17.64
N TYR A 171 0.90 9.76 -17.47
CA TYR A 171 0.22 9.63 -16.19
C TYR A 171 0.11 8.16 -15.80
N TYR A 172 0.16 7.93 -14.50
CA TYR A 172 -0.07 6.63 -13.91
C TYR A 172 -1.31 6.67 -13.02
N LEU A 173 -2.18 5.67 -13.16
CA LEU A 173 -3.41 5.51 -12.39
C LEU A 173 -3.41 4.17 -11.67
N THR A 174 -4.05 4.14 -10.50
CA THR A 174 -4.30 2.93 -9.68
C THR A 174 -5.72 2.90 -9.17
#